data_AF-X0ZTE1-F1
#
_entry.id   AF-X0ZTE1-F1
#
_cell.length_a   1.000
_cell.length_b   1.000
_cell.length_c   1.000
_cell.angle_alpha   90.00
_cell.angle_beta   90.00
_cell.angle_gamma   90.00
#
_symmetry.space_group_name_H-M   'P 1'
#
loop_
_entity.id
_entity.type
_entity.pdbx_description
1 polymer ?
#
loop_
_entity_poly.entity_id
_entity_poly.type
_entity_poly.pdbx_seq_one_letter_code
_entity_poly.pdbx_strand_id
1 'polypeptide(L)'
;TEEEIALQLDVLNNEIFVVVACDLNPETPQLVPGSATFTHAAVSATSSTTTPTLADSNTIAVAQLNISSAGGEAVSFTRAAEESYSGNLDYVSLIATNNFFVSIKGGNNAAARSLTGRVWGYRAKADSSTYAALVQSEVLSA
;
A
#
# COMPACT_ATOMS: atom_id res chain seq x y z
N THR A 1 -7.22 -8.58 5.07
CA THR A 1 -6.79 -9.60 4.10
C THR A 1 -5.68 -9.02 3.26
N GLU A 2 -4.83 -9.87 2.73
CA GLU A 2 -3.73 -9.51 1.84
C GLU A 2 -3.82 -10.38 0.59
N GLU A 3 -3.47 -9.81 -0.55
CA GLU A 3 -3.37 -10.46 -1.84
C GLU A 3 -1.97 -10.23 -2.41
N GLU A 4 -1.37 -11.31 -2.90
CA GLU A 4 -0.06 -11.30 -3.54
C GLU A 4 -0.22 -11.11 -5.05
N ILE A 5 0.48 -10.12 -5.60
CA ILE A 5 0.46 -9.79 -7.02
C ILE A 5 1.82 -10.08 -7.62
N ALA A 6 1.85 -11.00 -8.59
CA ALA A 6 3.08 -11.40 -9.27
C ALA A 6 3.49 -10.39 -10.36
N LEU A 7 4.71 -9.87 -10.26
CA LEU A 7 5.33 -9.00 -11.25
C LEU A 7 6.10 -9.77 -12.32
N GLN A 8 6.48 -11.04 -12.07
CA GLN A 8 7.24 -11.88 -12.99
C GLN A 8 8.48 -11.16 -13.54
N LEU A 9 9.38 -10.77 -12.64
CA LEU A 9 10.63 -10.09 -12.95
C LEU A 9 11.72 -11.11 -13.31
N ASP A 10 12.56 -10.75 -14.27
CA ASP A 10 13.73 -11.54 -14.63
C ASP A 10 14.90 -11.29 -13.65
N VAL A 11 14.97 -12.15 -12.63
CA VAL A 11 16.03 -12.11 -11.61
C VAL A 11 17.43 -12.41 -12.17
N LEU A 12 17.55 -13.10 -13.31
CA LEU A 12 18.84 -13.38 -13.94
C LEU A 12 19.42 -12.14 -14.61
N ASN A 13 18.53 -11.25 -15.09
CA ASN A 13 18.90 -9.99 -15.71
C ASN A 13 18.85 -8.80 -14.75
N ASN A 14 18.71 -9.01 -13.44
CA ASN A 14 18.58 -7.97 -12.42
C ASN A 14 17.45 -6.97 -12.73
N GLU A 15 16.30 -7.50 -13.16
CA GLU A 15 15.12 -6.70 -13.46
C GLU A 15 14.46 -6.23 -12.16
N ILE A 16 14.15 -4.94 -12.08
CA ILE A 16 13.43 -4.30 -10.99
C ILE A 16 12.18 -3.61 -11.54
N PHE A 17 11.17 -3.46 -10.70
CA PHE A 17 10.00 -2.64 -10.99
C PHE A 17 10.12 -1.29 -10.30
N VAL A 18 10.07 -0.22 -11.09
CA VAL A 18 10.11 1.16 -10.61
C VAL A 18 8.67 1.65 -10.50
N VAL A 19 8.20 1.88 -9.28
CA VAL A 19 6.87 2.42 -9.03
C VAL A 19 6.92 3.94 -9.13
N VAL A 20 6.14 4.53 -10.05
CA VAL A 20 6.09 5.98 -10.26
C VAL A 20 4.87 6.64 -9.62
N ALA A 21 3.80 5.86 -9.45
CA ALA A 21 2.60 6.32 -8.76
C ALA A 21 1.80 5.12 -8.24
N CYS A 22 1.01 5.36 -7.20
CA CYS A 22 0.05 4.42 -6.66
C CYS A 22 -1.20 5.18 -6.25
N ASP A 23 -2.36 4.71 -6.70
CA ASP A 23 -3.66 5.24 -6.32
C ASP A 23 -4.51 4.12 -5.74
N LEU A 24 -5.06 4.37 -4.56
CA LEU A 24 -5.83 3.41 -3.78
C LEU A 24 -7.18 4.04 -3.43
N ASN A 25 -8.25 3.37 -3.83
CA ASN A 25 -9.62 3.77 -3.58
C ASN A 25 -10.34 2.68 -2.77
N PRO A 26 -10.16 2.67 -1.43
CA PRO A 26 -10.89 1.78 -0.54
C PRO A 26 -12.36 2.19 -0.45
N GLU A 27 -13.24 1.20 -0.34
CA GLU A 27 -14.66 1.43 -0.11
C GLU A 27 -14.90 2.14 1.22
N THR A 28 -15.83 3.09 1.23
CA THR A 28 -16.18 3.85 2.44
C THR A 28 -16.61 2.91 3.58
N PRO A 29 -16.18 3.18 4.82
CA PRO A 29 -16.64 2.44 5.99
C PRO A 29 -18.13 2.69 6.24
N GLN A 30 -18.79 1.74 6.89
CA GLN A 30 -20.22 1.82 7.20
C GLN A 30 -20.45 2.59 8.49
N LEU A 31 -21.39 3.53 8.50
CA LEU A 31 -21.80 4.18 9.72
C LEU A 31 -22.56 3.19 10.63
N VAL A 32 -21.91 2.77 11.71
CA VAL A 32 -22.50 1.91 12.75
C VAL A 32 -22.66 2.74 14.03
N PRO A 33 -23.89 2.94 14.54
CA PRO A 33 -24.12 3.75 15.74
C PRO A 33 -23.28 3.27 16.93
N GLY A 34 -22.56 4.20 17.57
CA GLY A 34 -21.79 3.94 18.79
C GLY A 34 -20.49 3.17 18.56
N SER A 35 -20.08 2.96 17.30
CA SER A 35 -18.84 2.30 16.93
C SER A 35 -18.03 3.14 15.97
N ALA A 36 -16.72 3.27 16.22
CA ALA A 36 -15.81 3.80 15.23
C ALA A 36 -15.52 2.73 14.17
N THR A 37 -15.67 3.09 12.89
CA THR A 37 -15.52 2.19 11.75
C THR A 37 -14.50 2.75 10.78
N PHE A 38 -13.64 1.89 10.26
CA PHE A 38 -12.62 2.32 9.30
C PHE A 38 -12.45 1.32 8.16
N THR A 39 -11.96 1.83 7.03
CA THR A 39 -11.38 1.04 5.95
C THR A 39 -9.96 1.53 5.74
N HIS A 40 -9.00 0.63 5.88
CA HIS A 40 -7.58 0.93 5.71
C HIS A 40 -7.00 -0.03 4.67
N ALA A 41 -6.31 0.53 3.68
CA ALA A 41 -5.72 -0.19 2.57
C ALA A 41 -4.26 0.21 2.40
N ALA A 42 -3.42 -0.75 2.02
CA ALA A 42 -2.01 -0.51 1.80
C ALA A 42 -1.44 -1.36 0.66
N VAL A 43 -0.38 -0.87 0.06
CA VAL A 43 0.47 -1.61 -0.89
C VAL A 43 1.87 -1.66 -0.32
N SER A 44 2.47 -2.85 -0.29
CA SER A 44 3.81 -3.08 0.25
C SER A 44 4.63 -4.01 -0.63
N ALA A 45 5.97 -3.88 -0.57
CA ALA A 45 6.90 -4.78 -1.26
C ALA A 45 7.01 -6.15 -0.55
N THR A 46 6.73 -6.22 0.75
CA THR A 46 6.77 -7.46 1.54
C THR A 46 5.41 -7.80 2.13
N SER A 47 5.17 -9.09 2.34
CA SER A 47 3.96 -9.59 3.02
C SER A 47 3.98 -9.19 4.50
N SER A 48 2.81 -8.88 5.05
CA SER A 48 2.65 -8.63 6.48
C SER A 48 1.38 -9.26 7.04
N THR A 49 1.46 -9.66 8.31
CA THR A 49 0.31 -10.21 9.05
C THR A 49 -0.70 -9.13 9.46
N THR A 50 -0.26 -7.87 9.52
CA THR A 50 -1.09 -6.71 9.81
C THR A 50 -1.04 -5.74 8.64
N THR A 51 -2.14 -5.05 8.35
CA THR A 51 -2.13 -4.04 7.28
C THR A 51 -1.08 -2.96 7.61
N PRO A 52 -0.05 -2.81 6.77
CA PRO A 52 1.12 -2.01 7.10
C PRO A 52 0.81 -0.52 6.95
N THR A 53 1.64 0.30 7.56
CA THR A 53 1.49 1.75 7.60
C THR A 53 2.67 2.42 6.92
N LEU A 54 2.59 3.74 6.69
CA LEU A 54 3.72 4.51 6.16
C LEU A 54 4.91 4.59 7.15
N ALA A 55 4.78 4.07 8.38
CA ALA A 55 5.91 3.93 9.29
C ALA A 55 6.82 2.74 8.90
N ASP A 56 6.31 1.79 8.13
CA ASP A 56 7.04 0.63 7.67
C ASP A 56 7.74 0.95 6.35
N SER A 57 9.06 0.73 6.27
CA SER A 57 9.88 1.11 5.11
C SER A 57 9.46 0.41 3.81
N ASN A 58 8.75 -0.72 3.91
CA ASN A 58 8.31 -1.50 2.76
C ASN A 58 6.94 -1.09 2.23
N THR A 59 6.28 -0.14 2.89
CA THR A 59 4.96 0.35 2.49
C THR A 59 5.11 1.41 1.41
N ILE A 60 4.54 1.13 0.25
CA ILE A 60 4.60 1.97 -0.94
C ILE A 60 3.50 3.04 -0.88
N ALA A 61 2.29 2.66 -0.46
CA ALA A 61 1.16 3.57 -0.37
C ALA A 61 0.15 3.08 0.67
N VAL A 62 -0.58 4.03 1.25
CA VAL A 62 -1.67 3.79 2.20
C VAL A 62 -2.84 4.71 1.87
N ALA A 63 -4.05 4.17 1.95
CA ALA A 63 -5.29 4.94 1.96
C ALA A 63 -6.15 4.54 3.16
N GLN A 64 -6.70 5.53 3.86
CA GLN A 64 -7.53 5.28 5.04
C GLN A 64 -8.72 6.23 5.10
N LEU A 65 -9.88 5.63 5.38
CA LEU A 65 -11.14 6.30 5.63
C LEU A 65 -11.63 5.89 7.02
N ASN A 66 -12.09 6.84 7.81
CA ASN A 66 -12.58 6.58 9.17
C ASN A 66 -13.90 7.33 9.42
N ILE A 67 -14.76 6.72 10.22
CA ILE A 67 -15.95 7.33 10.78
C ILE A 67 -15.89 7.12 12.29
N SER A 68 -15.98 8.21 13.04
CA SER A 68 -16.13 8.17 14.49
C SER A 68 -17.59 8.44 14.84
N SER A 69 -18.22 7.55 15.62
CA SER A 69 -19.61 7.71 16.08
C SER A 69 -19.75 7.49 17.58
N ALA A 70 -20.60 8.32 18.22
CA ALA A 70 -20.99 8.19 19.62
C ALA A 70 -22.41 7.63 19.82
N GLY A 71 -23.08 7.17 18.75
CA GLY A 71 -24.42 6.57 18.81
C GLY A 71 -25.58 7.53 18.56
N GLY A 72 -25.34 8.84 18.63
CA GLY A 72 -26.25 9.91 18.17
C GLY A 72 -25.60 10.86 17.17
N GLU A 73 -24.29 11.05 17.26
CA GLU A 73 -23.48 11.88 16.38
C GLU A 73 -22.45 11.05 15.60
N ALA A 74 -22.03 11.56 14.44
CA ALA A 74 -20.98 10.97 13.63
C ALA A 74 -20.17 12.03 12.88
N VAL A 75 -18.89 11.77 12.72
CA VAL A 75 -17.97 12.57 11.89
C VAL A 75 -17.13 11.63 11.02
N SER A 76 -16.93 12.01 9.76
CA SER A 76 -16.07 11.28 8.83
C SER A 76 -14.73 11.99 8.70
N PHE A 77 -13.66 11.20 8.69
CA PHE A 77 -12.30 11.64 8.40
C PHE A 77 -11.79 10.88 7.17
N THR A 78 -11.26 11.64 6.23
CA THR A 78 -10.53 11.13 5.08
C THR A 78 -9.18 11.82 5.03
N ARG A 79 -8.16 11.09 4.58
CA ARG A 79 -6.85 11.66 4.29
C ARG A 79 -6.66 11.65 2.78
N ALA A 80 -6.74 12.82 2.17
CA ALA A 80 -6.16 13.04 0.85
C ALA A 80 -4.65 13.18 1.02
N ALA A 81 -3.85 12.50 0.20
CA ALA A 81 -2.40 12.63 0.19
C ALA A 81 -1.98 13.97 -0.45
N GLU A 82 -2.38 15.09 0.16
CA GLU A 82 -1.96 16.44 -0.27
C GLU A 82 -0.63 16.88 0.38
N GLU A 83 -0.06 16.04 1.25
CA GLU A 83 1.12 16.35 2.06
C GLU A 83 2.44 15.86 1.43
N SER A 84 2.41 15.20 0.27
CA SER A 84 3.63 14.82 -0.46
C SER A 84 4.10 15.96 -1.38
N TYR A 85 5.43 16.07 -1.54
CA TYR A 85 6.11 17.07 -2.36
C TYR A 85 5.51 17.15 -3.77
N SER A 86 5.14 18.36 -4.22
CA SER A 86 4.55 18.64 -5.54
C SER A 86 5.55 18.65 -6.70
N GLY A 87 6.81 18.25 -6.45
CA GLY A 87 7.80 18.12 -7.51
C GLY A 87 7.79 16.74 -8.15
N ASN A 88 8.33 16.70 -9.36
CA ASN A 88 8.40 15.52 -10.20
C ASN A 88 9.35 14.49 -9.54
N LEU A 89 8.81 13.58 -8.72
CA LEU A 89 9.57 12.43 -8.23
C LEU A 89 9.77 11.45 -9.39
N ASP A 90 11.01 11.04 -9.62
CA ASP A 90 11.31 10.04 -10.66
C ASP A 90 10.75 8.65 -10.29
N TYR A 91 10.63 8.36 -8.98
CA TYR A 91 9.99 7.15 -8.46
C TYR A 91 9.48 7.35 -7.02
N VAL A 92 8.49 6.55 -6.64
CA VAL A 92 7.91 6.44 -5.28
C VAL A 92 8.57 5.29 -4.52
N SER A 93 8.77 4.15 -5.18
CA SER A 93 9.40 2.98 -4.59
C SER A 93 10.03 2.09 -5.67
N LEU A 94 10.93 1.22 -5.25
CA LEU A 94 11.56 0.20 -6.08
C LEU A 94 11.16 -1.16 -5.52
N ILE A 95 10.86 -2.11 -6.42
CA ILE A 95 10.55 -3.49 -6.07
C ILE A 95 11.52 -4.39 -6.84
N ALA A 96 12.43 -5.05 -6.13
CA ALA A 96 13.39 -5.99 -6.66
C ALA A 96 12.95 -7.46 -6.50
N THR A 97 11.92 -7.70 -5.69
CA THR A 97 11.28 -9.00 -5.51
C THR A 97 10.22 -9.28 -6.56
N ASN A 98 9.90 -10.57 -6.74
CA ASN A 98 9.01 -11.02 -7.81
C ASN A 98 7.55 -10.63 -7.63
N ASN A 99 7.16 -10.22 -6.42
CA ASN A 99 5.78 -10.00 -6.04
C ASN A 99 5.68 -8.75 -5.16
N PHE A 100 4.50 -8.15 -5.12
CA PHE A 100 4.14 -7.15 -4.14
C PHE A 100 2.76 -7.48 -3.55
N PHE A 101 2.40 -6.82 -2.47
CA PHE A 101 1.24 -7.18 -1.68
C PHE A 101 0.26 -6.03 -1.60
N VAL A 102 -1.01 -6.33 -1.77
CA VAL A 102 -2.12 -5.40 -1.61
C VAL A 102 -2.95 -5.88 -0.43
N SER A 103 -3.20 -5.01 0.54
CA SER A 103 -3.92 -5.38 1.74
C SER A 103 -5.06 -4.42 2.05
N ILE A 104 -6.14 -4.96 2.61
CA ILE A 104 -7.30 -4.21 3.08
C ILE A 104 -7.75 -4.74 4.45
N LYS A 105 -8.12 -3.82 5.33
CA LYS A 105 -8.72 -4.10 6.63
C LYS A 105 -9.89 -3.15 6.88
N GLY A 106 -11.06 -3.75 7.08
CA GLY A 106 -12.20 -3.07 7.67
C GLY A 106 -12.24 -3.29 9.17
N GLY A 107 -12.45 -2.24 9.96
CA GLY A 107 -12.71 -2.34 11.40
C GLY A 107 -14.15 -2.00 11.75
N ASN A 108 -14.81 -2.86 12.53
CA ASN A 108 -16.19 -2.68 13.03
C ASN A 108 -17.26 -2.45 11.94
N ASN A 109 -17.00 -2.84 10.70
CA ASN A 109 -17.98 -2.78 9.61
C ASN A 109 -18.93 -3.99 9.69
N ALA A 110 -20.20 -3.78 9.34
CA ALA A 110 -21.21 -4.85 9.28
C ALA A 110 -21.02 -5.79 8.08
N ALA A 111 -20.35 -5.31 7.02
CA ALA A 111 -20.03 -6.06 5.81
C ALA A 111 -18.56 -5.89 5.42
N ALA A 112 -18.04 -6.88 4.67
CA ALA A 112 -16.72 -6.79 4.06
C ALA A 112 -16.60 -5.52 3.20
N ARG A 113 -15.40 -4.92 3.18
CA ARG A 113 -15.08 -3.73 2.40
C ARG A 113 -14.22 -4.13 1.20
N SER A 114 -14.35 -3.43 0.09
CA SER A 114 -13.56 -3.65 -1.12
C SER A 114 -12.47 -2.58 -1.30
N LEU A 115 -11.45 -2.90 -2.11
CA LEU A 115 -10.40 -1.98 -2.52
C LEU A 115 -10.30 -2.05 -4.04
N THR A 116 -10.21 -0.90 -4.68
CA THR A 116 -9.77 -0.77 -6.07
C THR A 116 -8.59 0.18 -6.14
N GLY A 117 -7.75 0.06 -7.15
CA GLY A 117 -6.59 0.92 -7.26
C GLY A 117 -5.80 0.67 -8.53
N ARG A 118 -4.78 1.49 -8.74
CA ARG A 118 -3.83 1.33 -9.84
C ARG A 118 -2.42 1.65 -9.36
N VAL A 119 -1.49 0.79 -9.73
CA VAL A 119 -0.05 1.03 -9.59
C VAL A 119 0.49 1.32 -10.98
N TRP A 120 1.25 2.41 -11.10
CA TRP A 120 1.96 2.75 -12.32
C TRP A 120 3.45 2.56 -12.10
N GLY A 121 4.10 2.03 -13.11
CA GLY A 121 5.54 1.81 -13.08
C GLY A 121 6.05 1.26 -14.39
N TYR A 122 7.36 1.07 -14.44
CA TYR A 122 8.06 0.47 -15.57
C TYR A 122 9.12 -0.49 -15.06
N ARG A 123 9.54 -1.40 -15.94
CA ARG A 123 10.63 -2.32 -15.65
C ARG A 123 11.96 -1.68 -16.01
N ALA A 124 12.95 -1.85 -15.15
CA ALA A 124 14.30 -1.35 -15.35
C ALA A 124 15.33 -2.42 -15.02
N LYS A 125 16.54 -2.25 -15.50
CA LYS A 125 17.68 -3.11 -15.16
C LYS A 125 18.61 -2.37 -14.22
N ALA A 126 18.86 -2.95 -13.05
CA ALA A 126 19.86 -2.45 -12.12
C ALA A 126 21.23 -3.08 -12.39
N ASP A 127 22.29 -2.36 -12.07
CA ASP A 127 23.63 -2.94 -11.97
C ASP A 127 23.67 -3.98 -10.84
N SER A 128 24.60 -4.93 -10.92
CA SER A 128 24.62 -6.08 -10.02
C SER A 128 24.79 -5.70 -8.54
N SER A 129 25.54 -4.64 -8.25
CA SER A 129 25.73 -4.14 -6.87
C SER A 129 24.45 -3.52 -6.31
N THR A 130 23.78 -2.67 -7.08
CA THR A 130 22.52 -2.04 -6.66
C THR A 130 21.41 -3.07 -6.53
N TYR A 131 21.29 -4.02 -7.47
CA TYR A 131 20.30 -5.10 -7.38
C TYR A 131 20.48 -5.93 -6.11
N ALA A 132 21.71 -6.33 -5.79
CA ALA A 132 21.99 -7.08 -4.56
C ALA A 132 21.64 -6.29 -3.30
N ALA A 133 21.94 -4.99 -3.26
CA ALA A 133 21.57 -4.12 -2.14
C ALA A 133 20.05 -3.96 -1.99
N LEU A 134 19.32 -3.81 -3.10
CA LEU A 134 17.86 -3.70 -3.10
C LEU A 134 17.20 -5.00 -2.62
N VAL A 135 17.63 -6.15 -3.14
CA VAL A 135 17.13 -7.46 -2.69
C VAL A 135 17.45 -7.68 -1.21
N GLN A 136 18.65 -7.33 -0.75
CA GLN A 136 18.99 -7.43 0.66
C GLN A 136 18.10 -6.54 1.53
N SER A 137 17.85 -5.31 1.09
CA SER A 137 16.98 -4.38 1.81
C SER A 137 15.55 -4.91 1.90
N GLU A 138 15.00 -5.49 0.82
CA GLU A 138 13.64 -6.04 0.81
C GLU A 138 13.50 -7.34 1.61
N VAL A 139 14.52 -8.19 1.64
CA VAL A 139 14.49 -9.44 2.42
C VAL A 139 14.67 -9.18 3.92
N LEU A 140 15.43 -8.15 4.30
CA LEU A 140 15.76 -7.87 5.71
C LEU A 140 14.70 -7.01 6.42
N SER A 141 13.86 -6.33 5.66
CA SER A 141 12.84 -5.40 6.17
C SER A 141 11.49 -6.06 6.46
N ALA A 142 11.42 -7.40 6.31
CA ALA A 142 10.27 -8.23 6.67
C ALA A 142 10.08 -8.39 8.18
#